data_AF-A0A2E8FGQ0-F1
#
_entry.id   AF-A0A2E8FGQ0-F1
#
_cell.length_a   1.000
_cell.length_b   1.000
_cell.length_c   1.000
_cell.angle_alpha   90.00
_cell.angle_beta   90.00
_cell.angle_gamma   90.00
#
_symmetry.space_group_name_H-M   'P 1'
#
loop_
_entity.id
_entity.type
_entity.pdbx_description
1 polymer ?
#
loop_
_entity_poly.entity_id
_entity_poly.type
_entity_poly.pdbx_seq_one_letter_code
_entity_poly.pdbx_strand_id
1 'polypeptide(L)'
;MDGTPAIRCVGSNAAWRTHLLWLCLVVCGCTAPARTERLEARLRDHGDRLSSLEQELDSTRSERDALRRQRDGLLRQVASPTDSPAIAPEQADLLVRVGGLKINTWLTGGSNLDARDGDDELVVLLQPHDNDGEPVKLPGKIQLELIDPALPGDTRQLGTWTFSPAACRDHWHAGMLARGFRFHLPWQTAPTHPRLLLHARFETTDGRSFNADTLVNIALDEDRR
;
A
#
# COMPACT_ATOMS: atom_id res chain seq x y z
N MET A 1 -46.30 11.55 112.46
CA MET A 1 -46.20 10.85 111.16
C MET A 1 -45.88 11.91 110.13
N ASP A 2 -44.71 11.74 109.50
CA ASP A 2 -44.25 12.17 108.15
C ASP A 2 -44.49 13.62 107.69
N GLY A 3 -43.56 14.36 107.07
CA GLY A 3 -42.21 14.09 106.57
C GLY A 3 -41.74 15.30 105.72
N THR A 4 -40.47 15.69 105.90
CA THR A 4 -39.43 16.09 104.89
C THR A 4 -39.76 16.95 103.63
N PRO A 5 -38.77 17.65 103.00
CA PRO A 5 -37.99 18.78 103.50
C PRO A 5 -37.80 19.91 102.46
N ALA A 6 -37.15 20.99 102.90
CA ALA A 6 -36.68 22.12 102.09
C ALA A 6 -35.55 21.77 101.11
N ILE A 7 -35.40 22.50 100.01
CA ILE A 7 -34.11 22.65 99.30
C ILE A 7 -33.90 24.12 98.89
N ARG A 8 -32.81 24.69 99.42
CA ARG A 8 -32.17 25.94 99.02
C ARG A 8 -31.39 25.75 97.72
N CYS A 9 -31.35 26.76 96.87
CA CYS A 9 -30.32 26.92 95.84
C CYS A 9 -29.60 28.25 96.05
N VAL A 10 -28.28 28.20 96.27
CA VAL A 10 -27.37 29.36 96.18
C VAL A 10 -26.23 29.00 95.22
N GLY A 11 -26.12 29.83 94.19
CA GLY A 11 -24.96 30.32 93.43
C GLY A 11 -23.69 29.48 93.21
N SER A 12 -23.24 29.41 91.95
CA SER A 12 -21.84 29.67 91.55
C SER A 12 -21.70 29.71 90.02
N ASN A 13 -21.47 30.88 89.41
CA ASN A 13 -21.46 31.11 87.95
C ASN A 13 -20.06 31.36 87.33
N ALA A 14 -18.96 31.20 88.08
CA ALA A 14 -17.61 31.48 87.57
C ALA A 14 -16.85 30.24 87.06
N ALA A 15 -17.16 29.05 87.60
CA ALA A 15 -16.46 27.81 87.23
C ALA A 15 -16.87 27.28 85.84
N TRP A 16 -18.07 27.58 85.36
CA TRP A 16 -18.58 26.97 84.12
C TRP A 16 -17.89 27.52 82.85
N ARG A 17 -17.46 28.78 82.85
CA ARG A 17 -16.82 29.41 81.67
C ARG A 17 -15.38 28.93 81.45
N THR A 18 -14.65 28.59 82.52
CA THR A 18 -13.28 28.06 82.43
C THR A 18 -13.28 26.58 82.01
N HIS A 19 -14.27 25.80 82.45
CA HIS A 19 -14.43 24.42 82.00
C HIS A 19 -14.83 24.31 80.52
N LEU A 20 -15.63 25.23 80.00
CA LEU A 20 -16.01 25.26 78.57
C LEU A 20 -14.81 25.58 77.65
N LEU A 21 -13.90 26.46 78.08
CA LEU A 21 -12.71 26.84 77.33
C LEU A 21 -11.66 25.71 77.29
N TRP A 22 -11.51 24.97 78.39
CA TRP A 22 -10.65 23.77 78.44
C TRP A 22 -11.21 22.63 77.59
N LEU A 23 -12.54 22.45 77.57
CA LEU A 23 -13.19 21.44 76.73
C LEU A 23 -13.00 21.71 75.23
N CYS A 24 -13.09 22.97 74.79
CA CYS A 24 -12.88 23.34 73.38
C CYS A 24 -11.44 23.09 72.89
N LEU A 25 -10.42 23.31 73.74
CA LEU A 25 -9.02 23.06 73.38
C LEU A 25 -8.72 21.56 73.20
N VAL A 26 -9.37 20.69 73.98
CA VAL A 26 -9.19 19.23 73.86
C VAL A 26 -9.87 18.68 72.60
N VAL A 27 -11.03 19.21 72.21
CA VAL A 27 -11.77 18.72 71.03
C VAL A 27 -11.11 19.15 69.70
N CYS A 28 -10.44 20.30 69.64
CA CYS A 28 -9.76 20.75 68.42
C CYS A 28 -8.41 20.05 68.16
N GLY A 29 -7.79 19.41 69.16
CA GLY A 29 -6.48 18.75 69.03
C GLY A 29 -6.51 17.35 68.41
N CYS A 30 -7.65 16.64 68.46
CA CYS A 30 -7.72 15.22 68.07
C CYS A 30 -7.80 14.96 66.56
N THR A 31 -8.01 15.98 65.72
CA THR A 31 -8.09 15.79 64.24
C THR A 31 -6.77 16.04 63.50
N ALA A 32 -5.77 16.59 64.18
CA ALA A 32 -4.44 16.86 63.61
C ALA A 32 -3.67 15.57 63.25
N PRO A 33 -3.54 14.56 64.12
CA PRO A 33 -2.80 13.33 63.77
C PRO A 33 -3.48 12.54 62.63
N ALA A 34 -4.81 12.52 62.59
CA ALA A 34 -5.55 11.84 61.52
C ALA A 34 -5.38 12.50 60.13
N ARG A 35 -5.10 13.82 60.06
CA ARG A 35 -4.82 14.52 58.79
C ARG A 35 -3.39 14.28 58.32
N THR A 36 -2.42 14.23 59.22
CA THR A 36 -1.02 13.94 58.87
C THR A 36 -0.87 12.50 58.40
N GLU A 37 -1.48 11.53 59.09
CA GLU A 37 -1.49 10.12 58.68
C GLU A 37 -2.09 9.92 57.28
N ARG A 38 -3.17 10.64 56.94
CA ARG A 38 -3.76 10.60 55.59
C ARG A 38 -2.85 11.21 54.53
N LEU A 39 -2.14 12.28 54.86
CA LEU A 39 -1.19 12.93 53.95
C LEU A 39 0.01 12.03 53.68
N GLU A 40 0.56 11.42 54.73
CA GLU A 40 1.67 10.46 54.64
C GLU A 40 1.27 9.22 53.84
N ALA A 41 0.08 8.68 54.08
CA ALA A 41 -0.44 7.56 53.29
C ALA A 41 -0.59 7.91 51.80
N ARG A 42 -1.03 9.13 51.49
CA ARG A 42 -1.15 9.60 50.10
C ARG A 42 0.20 9.85 49.44
N LEU A 43 1.20 10.33 50.18
CA LEU A 43 2.57 10.46 49.67
C LEU A 43 3.19 9.11 49.34
N ARG A 44 2.94 8.08 50.17
CA ARG A 44 3.33 6.69 49.85
C ARG A 44 2.65 6.19 48.58
N ASP A 45 1.33 6.36 48.46
CA ASP A 45 0.56 5.97 47.26
C ASP A 45 1.08 6.66 45.98
N HIS A 46 1.42 7.95 46.05
CA HIS A 46 2.00 8.66 44.92
C HIS A 46 3.40 8.14 44.55
N GLY A 47 4.24 7.83 45.55
CA GLY A 47 5.56 7.21 45.31
C GLY A 47 5.44 5.85 44.64
N ASP A 48 4.51 5.03 45.10
CA ASP A 48 4.23 3.70 44.53
C ASP A 48 3.70 3.81 43.09
N ARG A 49 2.86 4.82 42.80
CA ARG A 49 2.41 5.09 41.43
C ARG A 49 3.53 5.54 40.50
N LEU A 50 4.40 6.43 40.97
CA LEU A 50 5.55 6.89 40.17
C LEU A 50 6.45 5.73 39.80
N SER A 51 6.80 4.87 40.77
CA SER A 51 7.63 3.69 40.51
C SER A 51 6.95 2.71 39.55
N SER A 52 5.63 2.51 39.67
CA SER A 52 4.90 1.65 38.73
C SER A 52 4.90 2.18 37.29
N LEU A 53 4.74 3.50 37.11
CA LEU A 53 4.71 4.12 35.78
C LEU A 53 6.08 4.13 35.13
N GLU A 54 7.13 4.35 35.91
CA GLU A 54 8.52 4.24 35.45
C GLU A 54 8.80 2.82 34.95
N GLN A 55 8.37 1.81 35.70
CA GLN A 55 8.53 0.41 35.32
C GLN A 55 7.77 0.07 34.02
N GLU A 56 6.55 0.60 33.85
CA GLU A 56 5.75 0.41 32.63
C GLU A 56 6.35 1.12 31.40
N LEU A 57 6.93 2.31 31.59
CA LEU A 57 7.62 3.02 30.53
C LEU A 57 8.86 2.26 30.06
N ASP A 58 9.64 1.73 31.00
CA ASP A 58 10.84 0.97 30.67
C ASP A 58 10.51 -0.37 30.00
N SER A 59 9.44 -1.06 30.42
CA SER A 59 8.98 -2.26 29.73
C SER A 59 8.58 -1.95 28.29
N THR A 60 7.80 -0.89 28.08
CA THR A 60 7.34 -0.49 26.74
C THR A 60 8.51 -0.06 25.84
N ARG A 61 9.50 0.67 26.40
CA ARG A 61 10.72 1.03 25.66
C ARG A 61 11.51 -0.21 25.24
N SER A 62 11.69 -1.16 26.15
CA SER A 62 12.40 -2.40 25.88
C SER A 62 11.74 -3.21 24.76
N GLU A 63 10.40 -3.26 24.74
CA GLU A 63 9.61 -3.92 23.70
C GLU A 63 9.80 -3.22 22.35
N ARG A 64 9.69 -1.89 22.32
CA ARG A 64 9.92 -1.11 21.10
C ARG A 64 11.32 -1.32 20.53
N ASP A 65 12.33 -1.39 21.39
CA ASP A 65 13.71 -1.60 20.94
C ASP A 65 13.94 -3.04 20.46
N ALA A 66 13.28 -4.03 21.06
CA ALA A 66 13.27 -5.40 20.54
C ALA A 66 12.63 -5.48 19.15
N LEU A 67 11.46 -4.86 18.95
CA LEU A 67 10.76 -4.82 17.66
C LEU A 67 11.58 -4.08 16.59
N ARG A 68 12.24 -2.97 16.95
CA ARG A 68 13.14 -2.25 16.03
C ARG A 68 14.31 -3.12 15.59
N ARG A 69 14.95 -3.85 16.52
CA ARG A 69 16.02 -4.80 16.17
C ARG A 69 15.54 -5.91 15.25
N GLN A 70 14.33 -6.43 15.47
CA GLN A 70 13.74 -7.44 14.59
C GLN A 70 13.52 -6.87 13.18
N ARG A 71 12.91 -5.68 13.07
CA ARG A 71 12.73 -4.98 11.79
C ARG A 71 14.05 -4.77 11.07
N ASP A 72 15.06 -4.26 11.76
CA ASP A 72 16.37 -3.97 11.17
C ASP A 72 17.08 -5.27 10.74
N GLY A 73 16.87 -6.38 11.45
CA GLY A 73 17.30 -7.72 11.05
C GLY A 73 16.64 -8.19 9.75
N LEU A 74 15.31 -8.05 9.63
CA LEU A 74 14.57 -8.36 8.40
C LEU A 74 15.05 -7.51 7.22
N LEU A 75 15.24 -6.20 7.44
CA LEU A 75 15.75 -5.30 6.39
C LEU A 75 17.15 -5.68 5.92
N ARG A 76 18.03 -6.15 6.81
CA ARG A 76 19.35 -6.66 6.42
C ARG A 76 19.26 -7.95 5.61
N GLN A 77 18.36 -8.86 5.96
CA GLN A 77 18.12 -10.07 5.16
C GLN A 77 17.61 -9.73 3.76
N VAL A 78 16.72 -8.74 3.65
CA VAL A 78 16.21 -8.24 2.37
C VAL A 78 17.28 -7.46 1.58
N ALA A 79 18.23 -6.81 2.26
CA ALA A 79 19.28 -6.01 1.64
C ALA A 79 20.53 -6.81 1.21
N SER A 80 20.69 -8.07 1.62
CA SER A 80 21.77 -8.93 1.11
C SER A 80 21.54 -9.22 -0.39
N PRO A 81 22.45 -8.80 -1.28
CA PRO A 81 22.15 -8.64 -2.69
C PRO A 81 22.36 -9.95 -3.46
N THR A 82 21.29 -10.67 -3.76
CA THR A 82 21.13 -11.42 -5.01
C THR A 82 19.62 -11.48 -5.28
N ASP A 83 19.18 -10.63 -6.20
CA ASP A 83 17.89 -10.62 -6.91
C ASP A 83 16.57 -10.63 -6.11
N SER A 84 15.92 -9.47 -6.20
CA SER A 84 14.50 -9.18 -5.90
C SER A 84 14.08 -9.13 -4.43
N PRO A 85 13.27 -8.13 -4.03
CA PRO A 85 12.60 -8.17 -2.73
C PRO A 85 11.71 -9.41 -2.72
N ALA A 86 11.98 -10.31 -1.78
CA ALA A 86 11.08 -11.42 -1.47
C ALA A 86 9.77 -10.83 -0.94
N ILE A 87 8.88 -10.47 -1.85
CA ILE A 87 7.47 -10.25 -1.56
C ILE A 87 7.01 -11.58 -0.96
N ALA A 88 6.55 -11.56 0.29
CA ALA A 88 6.02 -12.76 0.94
C ALA A 88 5.02 -13.42 -0.03
N PRO A 89 5.03 -14.76 -0.20
CA PRO A 89 4.20 -15.42 -1.20
C PRO A 89 2.71 -15.04 -1.07
N GLU A 90 2.26 -14.78 0.16
CA GLU A 90 0.91 -14.31 0.49
C GLU A 90 0.62 -12.85 0.02
N GLN A 91 1.63 -11.97 -0.01
CA GLN A 91 1.50 -10.61 -0.53
C GLN A 91 1.71 -10.54 -2.05
N ALA A 92 2.46 -11.49 -2.60
CA ALA A 92 2.76 -11.56 -4.02
C ALA A 92 1.58 -12.10 -4.84
N ASP A 93 0.62 -12.75 -4.19
CA ASP A 93 -0.65 -13.20 -4.76
C ASP A 93 -1.68 -12.06 -4.84
N LEU A 94 -1.54 -11.03 -3.99
CA LEU A 94 -2.39 -9.81 -4.01
C LEU A 94 -1.94 -8.78 -5.06
N LEU A 95 -0.72 -8.91 -5.60
CA LEU A 95 -0.27 -8.11 -6.73
C LEU A 95 -0.78 -8.77 -7.99
N VAL A 96 -1.54 -8.03 -8.81
CA VAL A 96 -2.04 -8.55 -10.09
C VAL A 96 -0.84 -9.03 -10.92
N ARG A 97 -0.70 -10.36 -11.03
CA ARG A 97 0.37 -10.99 -11.78
C ARG A 97 -0.05 -11.16 -13.22
N VAL A 98 0.77 -10.66 -14.12
CA VAL A 98 0.69 -11.04 -15.53
C VAL A 98 1.03 -12.53 -15.63
N GLY A 99 0.11 -13.31 -16.17
CA GLY A 99 0.29 -14.71 -16.55
C GLY A 99 0.83 -14.83 -17.97
N GLY A 100 0.48 -13.90 -18.86
CA GLY A 100 0.98 -13.91 -20.24
C GLY A 100 0.65 -12.66 -21.07
N LEU A 101 1.05 -12.72 -22.33
CA LEU A 101 0.75 -11.71 -23.35
C LEU A 101 0.00 -12.38 -24.50
N LYS A 102 -1.08 -11.75 -24.98
CA LYS A 102 -1.85 -12.20 -26.15
C LYS A 102 -2.00 -11.07 -27.15
N ILE A 103 -1.94 -11.38 -28.44
CA ILE A 103 -2.29 -10.45 -29.51
C ILE A 103 -3.74 -10.74 -29.92
N ASN A 104 -4.59 -9.72 -29.95
CA ASN A 104 -5.95 -9.88 -30.45
C ASN A 104 -5.94 -9.82 -31.98
N THR A 105 -6.08 -10.97 -32.62
CA THR A 105 -5.98 -11.11 -34.09
C THR A 105 -7.15 -10.51 -34.85
N TRP A 106 -8.29 -10.22 -34.21
CA TRP A 106 -9.44 -9.60 -34.87
C TRP A 106 -9.33 -8.08 -34.93
N LEU A 107 -8.58 -7.47 -34.01
CA LEU A 107 -8.35 -6.03 -33.94
C LEU A 107 -6.89 -5.67 -34.25
N THR A 108 -6.13 -6.62 -34.77
CA THR A 108 -4.76 -6.43 -35.26
C THR A 108 -4.75 -6.70 -36.75
N GLY A 109 -4.28 -5.73 -37.53
CA GLY A 109 -4.38 -5.75 -38.98
C GLY A 109 -3.86 -4.46 -39.59
N GLY A 110 -3.69 -4.46 -40.90
CA GLY A 110 -3.46 -3.20 -41.60
C GLY A 110 -4.72 -2.32 -41.59
N SER A 111 -4.52 -1.02 -41.64
CA SER A 111 -5.57 -0.02 -41.69
C SER A 111 -5.27 0.99 -42.79
N ASN A 112 -6.26 1.23 -43.64
CA ASN A 112 -6.27 2.25 -44.66
C ASN A 112 -6.90 3.54 -44.12
N LEU A 113 -6.18 4.65 -44.22
CA LEU A 113 -6.56 5.97 -43.74
C LEU A 113 -6.88 6.94 -44.88
N ASP A 114 -6.34 6.72 -46.09
CA ASP A 114 -6.42 7.66 -47.22
C ASP A 114 -7.37 7.25 -48.36
N ALA A 115 -8.08 6.13 -48.19
CA ALA A 115 -9.02 5.55 -49.16
C ALA A 115 -8.40 5.19 -50.53
N ARG A 116 -7.06 5.11 -50.61
CA ARG A 116 -6.36 4.50 -51.74
C ARG A 116 -6.18 3.01 -51.51
N ASP A 117 -5.76 2.28 -52.53
CA ASP A 117 -5.52 0.86 -52.37
C ASP A 117 -4.28 0.61 -51.49
N GLY A 118 -4.38 -0.39 -50.62
CA GLY A 118 -3.36 -0.73 -49.63
C GLY A 118 -3.65 -0.19 -48.22
N ASP A 119 -2.93 -0.75 -47.26
CA ASP A 119 -2.97 -0.28 -45.87
C ASP A 119 -1.86 0.76 -45.61
N ASP A 120 -2.17 1.80 -44.84
CA ASP A 120 -1.26 2.91 -44.51
C ASP A 120 -0.51 2.72 -43.19
N GLU A 121 -1.09 1.92 -42.29
CA GLU A 121 -0.51 1.63 -41.00
C GLU A 121 -0.87 0.23 -40.51
N LEU A 122 -0.11 -0.25 -39.53
CA LEU A 122 -0.45 -1.44 -38.76
C LEU A 122 -1.13 -1.02 -37.46
N VAL A 123 -2.33 -1.53 -37.22
CA VAL A 123 -2.99 -1.45 -35.92
C VAL A 123 -2.72 -2.72 -35.15
N VAL A 124 -2.28 -2.60 -33.90
CA VAL A 124 -1.98 -3.74 -33.02
C VAL A 124 -2.73 -3.58 -31.70
N LEU A 125 -3.43 -4.64 -31.28
CA LEU A 125 -4.04 -4.72 -29.96
C LEU A 125 -3.38 -5.82 -29.11
N LEU A 126 -2.61 -5.39 -28.11
CA LEU A 126 -1.96 -6.28 -27.14
C LEU A 126 -2.78 -6.42 -25.86
N GLN A 127 -2.87 -7.65 -25.36
CA GLN A 127 -3.62 -8.00 -24.16
C GLN A 127 -2.70 -8.76 -23.19
N PRO A 128 -1.95 -8.07 -22.32
CA PRO A 128 -1.41 -8.68 -21.12
C PRO A 128 -2.58 -9.23 -20.31
N HIS A 129 -2.49 -10.48 -19.86
CA HIS A 129 -3.55 -11.14 -19.10
C HIS A 129 -3.01 -11.71 -17.79
N ASP A 130 -3.88 -11.84 -16.80
CA ASP A 130 -3.58 -12.57 -15.57
C ASP A 130 -3.68 -14.09 -15.76
N ASN A 131 -3.57 -14.84 -14.67
CA ASN A 131 -3.66 -16.30 -14.72
C ASN A 131 -5.07 -16.82 -15.08
N ASP A 132 -6.10 -15.98 -14.93
CA ASP A 132 -7.48 -16.30 -15.29
C ASP A 132 -7.80 -15.96 -16.76
N GLY A 133 -6.85 -15.32 -17.45
CA GLY A 133 -6.98 -14.93 -18.86
C GLY A 133 -7.64 -13.56 -19.07
N GLU A 134 -7.88 -12.81 -17.99
CA GLU A 134 -8.51 -11.49 -18.07
C GLU A 134 -7.49 -10.41 -18.47
N PRO A 135 -7.81 -9.51 -19.42
CA PRO A 135 -6.89 -8.43 -19.81
C PRO A 135 -6.62 -7.45 -18.66
N VAL A 136 -5.34 -7.25 -18.35
CA VAL A 136 -4.90 -6.38 -17.25
C VAL A 136 -4.18 -5.14 -17.77
N LYS A 137 -4.57 -3.98 -17.23
CA LYS A 137 -3.85 -2.73 -17.41
C LYS A 137 -2.68 -2.63 -16.42
N LEU A 138 -1.48 -3.01 -16.86
CA LEU A 138 -0.26 -2.90 -16.05
C LEU A 138 0.80 -2.04 -16.74
N PRO A 139 1.58 -1.26 -15.97
CA PRO A 139 2.71 -0.54 -16.52
C PRO A 139 3.80 -1.52 -16.93
N GLY A 140 4.33 -1.34 -18.13
CA GLY A 140 5.44 -2.12 -18.64
C GLY A 140 5.96 -1.56 -19.96
N LYS A 141 7.16 -1.98 -20.32
CA LYS A 141 7.77 -1.64 -21.60
C LYS A 141 7.23 -2.59 -22.66
N ILE A 142 6.77 -2.03 -23.78
CA ILE A 142 6.30 -2.81 -24.92
C ILE A 142 7.28 -2.62 -26.07
N GLN A 143 7.67 -3.72 -26.70
CA GLN A 143 8.45 -3.73 -27.92
C GLN A 143 7.67 -4.49 -28.98
N LEU A 144 7.53 -3.88 -30.15
CA LEU A 144 6.88 -4.47 -31.30
C LEU A 144 7.89 -4.51 -32.44
N GLU A 145 8.00 -5.66 -33.08
CA GLU A 145 8.83 -5.87 -34.25
C GLU A 145 7.99 -6.48 -35.36
N LEU A 146 8.05 -5.89 -36.54
CA LEU A 146 7.35 -6.40 -37.71
C LEU A 146 8.37 -6.89 -38.73
N ILE A 147 8.15 -8.12 -39.19
CA ILE A 147 9.08 -8.88 -39.98
C ILE A 147 8.35 -9.40 -41.22
N ASP A 148 8.93 -9.24 -42.41
CA ASP A 148 8.48 -9.89 -43.63
C ASP A 148 9.21 -11.23 -43.80
N PRO A 149 8.58 -12.38 -43.50
CA PRO A 149 9.27 -13.67 -43.54
C PRO A 149 9.78 -14.06 -44.94
N ALA A 150 9.26 -13.44 -46.01
CA ALA A 150 9.67 -13.72 -47.39
C ALA A 150 10.99 -13.02 -47.77
N LEU A 151 11.42 -12.00 -47.02
CA LEU A 151 12.67 -11.29 -47.28
C LEU A 151 13.86 -11.92 -46.53
N PRO A 152 15.08 -11.89 -47.13
CA PRO A 152 16.29 -12.41 -46.51
C PRO A 152 17.02 -11.37 -45.63
N GLY A 153 17.67 -11.87 -44.57
CA GLY A 153 18.64 -11.11 -43.77
C GLY A 153 18.10 -9.80 -43.20
N ASP A 154 18.89 -8.73 -43.30
CA ASP A 154 18.59 -7.44 -42.67
C ASP A 154 17.41 -6.69 -43.31
N THR A 155 17.00 -7.06 -44.53
CA THR A 155 15.82 -6.48 -45.20
C THR A 155 14.50 -7.02 -44.69
N ARG A 156 14.57 -8.06 -43.83
CA ARG A 156 13.41 -8.74 -43.27
C ARG A 156 12.63 -7.86 -42.29
N GLN A 157 13.30 -6.97 -41.59
CA GLN A 157 12.70 -6.15 -40.55
C GLN A 157 12.06 -4.90 -41.18
N LEU A 158 10.73 -4.82 -41.10
CA LEU A 158 9.96 -3.70 -41.66
C LEU A 158 9.82 -2.54 -40.67
N GLY A 159 9.91 -2.80 -39.38
CA GLY A 159 9.86 -1.76 -38.37
C GLY A 159 9.99 -2.28 -36.95
N THR A 160 10.43 -1.38 -36.07
CA THR A 160 10.48 -1.64 -34.63
C THR A 160 9.98 -0.44 -33.86
N TRP A 161 9.11 -0.69 -32.89
CA TRP A 161 8.54 0.32 -32.03
C TRP A 161 8.79 -0.07 -30.58
N THR A 162 9.17 0.90 -29.76
CA THR A 162 9.37 0.71 -28.32
C THR A 162 8.59 1.77 -27.56
N PHE A 163 7.78 1.32 -26.62
CA PHE A 163 6.94 2.16 -25.77
C PHE A 163 7.39 2.03 -24.32
N SER A 164 7.60 3.18 -23.66
CA SER A 164 7.93 3.22 -22.25
C SER A 164 6.69 2.93 -21.39
N PRO A 165 6.85 2.50 -20.13
CA PRO A 165 5.72 2.30 -19.21
C PRO A 165 4.81 3.52 -19.05
N ALA A 166 5.36 4.73 -19.22
CA ALA A 166 4.58 5.96 -19.20
C ALA A 166 3.72 6.10 -20.46
N ALA A 167 4.30 5.91 -21.66
CA ALA A 167 3.60 6.02 -22.93
C ALA A 167 2.51 4.94 -23.09
N CYS A 168 2.77 3.71 -22.64
CA CYS A 168 1.79 2.61 -22.73
C CYS A 168 0.45 2.96 -22.06
N ARG A 169 0.46 3.76 -20.99
CA ARG A 169 -0.78 4.13 -20.28
C ARG A 169 -1.78 4.88 -21.16
N ASP A 170 -1.28 5.68 -22.09
CA ASP A 170 -2.08 6.50 -23.00
C ASP A 170 -2.68 5.66 -24.15
N HIS A 171 -2.08 4.50 -24.42
CA HIS A 171 -2.54 3.53 -25.43
C HIS A 171 -3.55 2.52 -24.89
N TRP A 172 -3.96 2.61 -23.62
CA TRP A 172 -4.96 1.69 -23.08
C TRP A 172 -6.34 1.92 -23.69
N HIS A 173 -6.81 0.91 -24.41
CA HIS A 173 -8.14 0.85 -24.98
C HIS A 173 -9.05 -0.04 -24.12
N ALA A 174 -10.22 0.48 -23.75
CA ALA A 174 -11.27 -0.25 -23.07
C ALA A 174 -12.60 -0.06 -23.81
N GLY A 175 -12.77 -0.78 -24.91
CA GLY A 175 -13.99 -0.77 -25.70
C GLY A 175 -14.96 -1.87 -25.28
N MET A 176 -16.16 -1.87 -25.89
CA MET A 176 -17.16 -2.93 -25.69
C MET A 176 -16.68 -4.30 -26.21
N LEU A 177 -15.87 -4.29 -27.29
CA LEU A 177 -15.44 -5.52 -27.98
C LEU A 177 -14.15 -6.11 -27.40
N ALA A 178 -13.23 -5.27 -26.92
CA ALA A 178 -11.96 -5.72 -26.39
C ALA A 178 -11.31 -4.68 -25.46
N ARG A 179 -10.43 -5.17 -24.59
CA ARG A 179 -9.61 -4.38 -23.67
C ARG A 179 -8.14 -4.73 -23.88
N GLY A 180 -7.27 -3.74 -23.97
CA GLY A 180 -5.84 -3.94 -24.22
C GLY A 180 -5.12 -2.66 -24.63
N PHE A 181 -3.82 -2.76 -24.89
CA PHE A 181 -3.02 -1.65 -25.42
C PHE A 181 -3.13 -1.61 -26.94
N ARG A 182 -3.70 -0.52 -27.47
CA ARG A 182 -3.87 -0.32 -28.90
C ARG A 182 -2.84 0.65 -29.46
N PHE A 183 -2.08 0.19 -30.43
CA PHE A 183 -1.05 0.97 -31.11
C PHE A 183 -1.40 1.16 -32.57
N HIS A 184 -1.21 2.38 -33.04
CA HIS A 184 -1.25 2.76 -34.44
C HIS A 184 0.21 2.94 -34.88
N LEU A 185 0.64 2.13 -35.84
CA LEU A 185 2.04 1.98 -36.22
C LEU A 185 2.20 2.31 -37.71
N PRO A 186 2.52 3.57 -38.04
CA PRO A 186 2.83 3.95 -39.42
C PRO A 186 4.01 3.12 -39.93
N TRP A 187 3.98 2.76 -41.21
CA TRP A 187 5.07 1.99 -41.84
C TRP A 187 6.40 2.76 -41.75
N GLN A 188 7.43 2.12 -41.18
CA GLN A 188 8.80 2.64 -41.24
C GLN A 188 9.44 2.24 -42.58
N THR A 189 9.40 0.94 -42.87
CA THR A 189 9.64 0.36 -44.19
C THR A 189 8.34 -0.21 -44.69
N ALA A 190 7.96 0.20 -45.89
CA ALA A 190 6.67 -0.16 -46.42
C ALA A 190 6.69 -1.62 -46.96
N PRO A 191 5.67 -2.41 -46.64
CA PRO A 191 5.67 -3.85 -46.93
C PRO A 191 5.52 -4.15 -48.43
N THR A 192 6.12 -5.26 -48.86
CA THR A 192 6.04 -5.76 -50.25
C THR A 192 5.28 -7.08 -50.36
N HIS A 193 5.14 -7.82 -49.26
CA HIS A 193 4.34 -9.03 -49.16
C HIS A 193 3.16 -8.84 -48.20
N PRO A 194 2.01 -9.46 -48.48
CA PRO A 194 0.79 -9.24 -47.70
C PRO A 194 0.78 -9.95 -46.35
N ARG A 195 1.69 -10.90 -46.11
CA ARG A 195 1.73 -11.72 -44.89
C ARG A 195 3.00 -11.42 -44.10
N LEU A 196 2.82 -10.79 -42.95
CA LEU A 196 3.89 -10.31 -42.09
C LEU A 196 3.84 -11.02 -40.73
N LEU A 197 4.99 -11.19 -40.10
CA LEU A 197 5.12 -11.71 -38.74
C LEU A 197 5.30 -10.55 -37.77
N LEU A 198 4.39 -10.44 -36.81
CA LEU A 198 4.46 -9.48 -35.72
C LEU A 198 4.97 -10.20 -34.46
N HIS A 199 6.10 -9.76 -33.95
CA HIS A 199 6.62 -10.15 -32.65
C HIS A 199 6.34 -9.04 -31.63
N ALA A 200 5.68 -9.39 -30.53
CA ALA A 200 5.39 -8.49 -29.43
C ALA A 200 6.08 -9.00 -28.17
N ARG A 201 6.80 -8.10 -27.50
CA ARG A 201 7.43 -8.33 -26.20
C ARG A 201 6.91 -7.32 -25.19
N PHE A 202 6.51 -7.82 -24.03
CA PHE A 202 6.09 -7.02 -22.88
C PHE A 202 6.99 -7.31 -21.69
N GLU A 203 7.57 -6.27 -21.11
CA GLU A 203 8.43 -6.35 -19.93
C GLU A 203 7.79 -5.58 -18.79
N THR A 204 7.50 -6.27 -17.69
CA THR A 204 6.90 -5.70 -16.50
C THR A 204 7.95 -5.01 -15.62
N THR A 205 7.50 -4.15 -14.71
CA THR A 205 8.40 -3.39 -13.81
C THR A 205 9.17 -4.26 -12.82
N ASP A 206 8.76 -5.51 -12.63
CA ASP A 206 9.45 -6.53 -11.83
C ASP A 206 10.46 -7.37 -12.64
N GLY A 207 10.71 -7.00 -13.91
CA GLY A 207 11.72 -7.64 -14.77
C GLY A 207 11.27 -8.90 -15.50
N ARG A 208 10.01 -9.34 -15.33
CA ARG A 208 9.47 -10.46 -16.12
C ARG A 208 9.22 -10.02 -17.56
N SER A 209 9.41 -10.93 -18.50
CA SER A 209 9.15 -10.68 -19.92
C SER A 209 8.24 -11.74 -20.53
N PHE A 210 7.33 -11.29 -21.37
CA PHE A 210 6.31 -12.09 -22.03
C PHE A 210 6.34 -11.77 -23.52
N ASN A 211 6.26 -12.81 -24.35
CA ASN A 211 6.30 -12.66 -25.80
C ASN A 211 5.03 -13.25 -26.42
N ALA A 212 4.62 -12.68 -27.54
CA ALA A 212 3.54 -13.20 -28.36
C ALA A 212 3.85 -12.93 -29.83
N ASP A 213 3.53 -13.91 -30.67
CA ASP A 213 3.76 -13.85 -32.11
C ASP A 213 2.45 -14.06 -32.85
N THR A 214 2.26 -13.33 -33.95
CA THR A 214 1.15 -13.60 -34.86
C THR A 214 1.46 -13.25 -36.29
N LEU A 215 0.84 -13.96 -37.23
CA LEU A 215 0.85 -13.58 -38.63
C LEU A 215 -0.27 -12.57 -38.86
N VAL A 216 0.09 -11.44 -39.44
CA VAL A 216 -0.84 -10.38 -39.83
C VAL A 216 -0.93 -10.36 -41.35
N ASN A 217 -2.16 -10.26 -41.86
CA ASN A 217 -2.37 -10.00 -43.28
C ASN A 217 -2.69 -8.53 -43.49
N ILE A 218 -2.14 -7.95 -44.55
CA ILE A 218 -2.36 -6.57 -44.96
C ILE A 218 -2.76 -6.51 -46.44
N ALA A 219 -3.43 -5.45 -46.82
CA ALA A 219 -3.60 -5.05 -48.21
C ALA A 219 -2.36 -4.31 -48.70
N LEU A 220 -1.90 -4.65 -49.91
CA LEU A 220 -0.82 -3.96 -50.59
C LEU A 220 -1.41 -2.97 -51.58
N ASP A 221 -0.72 -1.84 -51.75
CA ASP A 221 -0.94 -0.92 -52.85
C ASP A 221 -0.43 -1.57 -54.15
N GLU A 222 -1.33 -1.87 -55.10
CA GLU A 222 -0.98 -2.50 -56.38
C GLU A 222 -0.15 -1.57 -57.28
N ASP A 223 -0.25 -0.25 -57.11
CA ASP A 223 0.46 0.74 -57.93
C ASP A 223 1.94 0.91 -57.52
N ARG A 224 2.36 0.32 -56.38
CA ARG A 224 3.72 0.44 -55.84
C ARG A 224 4.59 -0.82 -56.01
N ARG A 225 4.17 -1.76 -56.86
CA ARG A 225 4.86 -3.05 -57.07
C ARG A 225 5.88 -3.03 -58.22
#